data_AF-A0A2S9GNL2-F1
#
_entry.id   AF-A0A2S9GNL2-F1
#
_cell.length_a   1.000
_cell.length_b   1.000
_cell.length_c   1.000
_cell.angle_alpha   90.00
_cell.angle_beta   90.00
_cell.angle_gamma   90.00
#
_symmetry.space_group_name_H-M   'P 1'
#
loop_
_entity.id
_entity.type
_entity.pdbx_description
1 polymer ?
#
loop_
_entity_poly.entity_id
_entity_poly.type
_entity_poly.pdbx_seq_one_letter_code
_entity_poly.pdbx_strand_id
1 'polypeptide(L)' 'KAEVAARVDFSGVGIDLATAAPSPAAIGAAVDRVREDDRYRAAAARLRSAIAASAPIDAIANALKRCCGA' A
#
# COMPACT_ATOMS: atom_id res chain seq x y z
N LYS A 1 10.84 4.39 -8.70
CA LYS A 1 10.63 3.76 -7.38
C LYS A 1 10.09 2.34 -7.57
N ALA A 2 10.90 1.42 -8.11
CA ALA A 2 10.44 0.07 -8.44
C ALA A 2 9.98 -0.72 -7.20
N GLU A 3 10.74 -0.64 -6.10
CA GLU A 3 10.37 -1.27 -4.82
C GLU A 3 8.98 -0.84 -4.32
N VAL A 4 8.64 0.45 -4.43
CA VAL A 4 7.34 0.96 -3.98
C VAL A 4 6.21 0.43 -4.84
N ALA A 5 6.40 0.38 -6.17
CA ALA A 5 5.39 -0.17 -7.08
C ALA A 5 5.16 -1.67 -6.82
N ALA A 6 6.24 -2.44 -6.65
CA ALA A 6 6.16 -3.85 -6.29
C ALA A 6 5.43 -4.09 -4.95
N ARG A 7 5.65 -3.23 -3.93
CA ARG A 7 4.92 -3.31 -2.66
C ARG A 7 3.43 -2.98 -2.80
N VAL A 8 3.10 -2.02 -3.66
CA VAL A 8 1.70 -1.67 -3.96
C VAL A 8 1.00 -2.86 -4.61
N ASP A 9 1.63 -3.48 -5.61
CA ASP A 9 1.11 -4.68 -6.28
C ASP A 9 0.98 -5.86 -5.31
N PHE A 10 2.01 -6.13 -4.50
CA PHE A 10 1.99 -7.16 -3.46
C PHE A 10 0.83 -6.97 -2.46
N SER A 11 0.56 -5.72 -2.05
CA SER A 11 -0.58 -5.41 -1.16
C SER A 11 -1.95 -5.50 -1.84
N GLY A 12 -1.97 -5.66 -3.16
CA GLY A 12 -3.18 -5.77 -3.97
C GLY A 12 -3.96 -4.46 -4.15
N VAL A 13 -3.37 -3.32 -3.77
CA VAL A 13 -4.05 -2.00 -3.84
C VAL A 13 -3.76 -1.24 -5.14
N GLY A 14 -2.91 -1.78 -6.01
CA GLY A 14 -2.57 -1.22 -7.31
C GLY A 14 -1.80 -2.21 -8.18
N ILE A 15 -1.13 -1.69 -9.22
CA ILE A 15 -0.41 -2.48 -10.23
C ILE A 15 1.03 -1.97 -10.33
N ASP A 16 1.99 -2.88 -10.38
CA ASP A 16 3.36 -2.57 -10.79
C ASP A 16 3.49 -2.71 -12.31
N LEU A 17 3.91 -1.63 -12.98
CA LEU A 17 4.16 -1.65 -14.43
C LEU A 17 5.53 -2.25 -14.77
N ALA A 18 6.33 -2.63 -13.78
CA ALA A 18 7.65 -3.25 -13.90
C ALA A 18 8.64 -2.45 -14.76
N THR A 19 8.43 -1.14 -14.89
CA THR A 19 9.30 -0.23 -15.64
C THR A 19 9.39 1.13 -14.96
N ALA A 20 10.55 1.78 -15.11
CA ALA A 20 10.74 3.16 -14.66
C ALA A 20 10.22 4.20 -15.69
N ALA A 21 9.95 3.79 -16.92
CA ALA A 21 9.53 4.66 -18.02
C ALA A 21 8.31 4.05 -18.76
N PRO A 22 7.13 4.00 -18.13
CA PRO A 22 5.92 3.50 -18.77
C PRO A 22 5.46 4.44 -19.88
N SER A 23 4.87 3.88 -20.94
CA SER A 23 4.23 4.68 -21.98
C SER A 23 2.90 5.26 -21.48
N PRO A 24 2.43 6.39 -22.03
CA PRO A 24 1.12 6.94 -21.68
C PRO A 24 -0.04 5.93 -21.85
N ALA A 25 0.02 5.10 -22.89
CA ALA A 25 -0.98 4.07 -23.14
C ALA A 25 -0.99 2.98 -22.05
N ALA A 26 0.17 2.55 -21.57
CA ALA A 26 0.28 1.57 -20.50
C ALA A 26 -0.26 2.13 -19.17
N ILE A 27 -0.02 3.41 -18.90
CA ILE A 27 -0.59 4.10 -17.73
C ILE A 27 -2.13 4.12 -17.84
N GLY A 28 -2.67 4.51 -19.00
CA GLY A 28 -4.12 4.54 -19.24
C GLY A 28 -4.77 3.19 -18.98
N ALA A 29 -4.26 2.12 -19.59
CA ALA A 29 -4.76 0.77 -19.40
C ALA A 29 -4.71 0.30 -17.93
N ALA A 30 -3.66 0.66 -17.19
CA ALA A 30 -3.56 0.35 -15.78
C ALA A 30 -4.57 1.13 -14.92
N VAL A 31 -4.80 2.40 -15.24
CA VAL A 31 -5.83 3.22 -14.58
C VAL A 31 -7.20 2.62 -14.80
N ASP A 32 -7.54 2.28 -16.05
CA ASP A 32 -8.83 1.68 -16.39
C ASP A 32 -9.02 0.36 -15.64
N ARG A 33 -8.00 -0.51 -15.64
CA ARG A 33 -8.02 -1.77 -14.89
C ARG A 33 -8.23 -1.56 -13.38
N VAL A 34 -7.59 -0.56 -12.78
CA VAL A 34 -7.77 -0.26 -11.34
C VAL A 34 -9.18 0.27 -11.05
N ARG A 35 -9.78 1.01 -11.98
CA ARG A 35 -11.12 1.57 -11.82
C ARG A 35 -12.23 0.56 -12.06
N GLU A 36 -12.04 -0.38 -12.97
CA GLU A 36 -13.03 -1.38 -13.36
C GLU A 36 -13.07 -2.60 -12.44
N ASP A 37 -11.93 -2.93 -11.81
CA ASP A 37 -11.82 -4.09 -10.93
C ASP A 37 -11.93 -3.67 -9.45
N ASP A 38 -13.09 -3.92 -8.85
CA ASP A 38 -13.39 -3.54 -7.47
C ASP A 38 -12.46 -4.17 -6.42
N ARG A 39 -11.67 -5.20 -6.79
CA ARG A 39 -10.70 -5.82 -5.86
C ARG A 39 -9.69 -4.81 -5.33
N TYR A 40 -9.26 -3.83 -6.14
CA TYR A 40 -8.29 -2.82 -5.72
C TYR A 40 -8.91 -1.88 -4.68
N ARG A 41 -10.17 -1.48 -4.88
CA ARG A 41 -10.94 -0.69 -3.90
C ARG A 41 -11.12 -1.46 -2.60
N ALA A 42 -11.49 -2.74 -2.68
CA ALA A 42 -11.67 -3.59 -1.51
C ALA A 42 -10.35 -3.81 -0.74
N ALA A 43 -9.24 -4.03 -1.44
CA ALA A 43 -7.92 -4.13 -0.84
C ALA A 43 -7.50 -2.82 -0.16
N ALA A 44 -7.70 -1.67 -0.83
CA ALA A 44 -7.42 -0.36 -0.26
C ALA A 44 -8.25 -0.07 1.00
N ALA A 45 -9.53 -0.45 1.01
CA ALA A 45 -10.39 -0.33 2.19
C ALA A 45 -9.89 -1.19 3.36
N ARG A 46 -9.49 -2.44 3.09
CA ARG A 46 -8.89 -3.33 4.12
C ARG A 46 -7.59 -2.76 4.67
N LEU A 47 -6.70 -2.28 3.80
CA LEU A 47 -5.43 -1.66 4.22
C LEU A 47 -5.68 -0.41 5.06
N ARG A 48 -6.63 0.44 4.67
CA ARG A 48 -7.04 1.61 5.46
C ARG A 48 -7.49 1.22 6.86
N SER A 49 -8.35 0.21 6.98
CA SER A 49 -8.81 -0.27 8.27
C SER A 49 -7.67 -0.82 9.13
N ALA A 50 -6.74 -1.56 8.53
CA ALA A 50 -5.56 -2.08 9.23
C ALA A 50 -4.64 -0.95 9.75
N ILE A 51 -4.39 0.08 8.92
CA ILE A 51 -3.61 1.26 9.32
C ILE A 51 -4.30 1.98 10.48
N ALA A 52 -5.61 2.23 10.38
CA ALA A 52 -6.37 2.90 11.43
C ALA A 52 -6.35 2.11 12.76
N ALA A 53 -6.39 0.78 12.69
CA ALA A 53 -6.36 -0.09 13.87
C ALA A 53 -4.97 -0.25 14.50
N SER A 54 -3.88 0.11 13.79
CA SER A 54 -2.51 -0.19 14.22
C SER A 54 -2.02 0.60 15.44
N ALA A 55 -2.75 1.63 15.88
CA ALA A 55 -2.41 2.50 17.02
C ALA A 55 -0.89 2.78 17.14
N PRO A 56 -0.24 3.32 16.10
CA PRO A 56 1.21 3.24 15.93
C PRO A 56 1.96 4.03 17.00
N ILE A 57 1.39 5.12 17.50
CA ILE A 57 1.98 5.91 18.59
C ILE A 57 2.04 5.11 19.88
N ASP A 58 0.97 4.38 20.23
CA ASP A 58 0.94 3.54 21.41
C ASP A 58 1.91 2.37 21.28
N ALA A 59 2.01 1.77 20.09
CA ALA A 59 2.97 0.71 19.79
C ALA A 59 4.42 1.19 20.00
N ILE A 60 4.76 2.37 19.48
CA ILE A 60 6.08 2.99 19.66
C ILE A 60 6.34 3.30 21.14
N ALA A 61 5.39 3.96 21.82
CA ALA A 61 5.52 4.31 23.22
C ALA A 61 5.75 3.07 24.11
N ASN A 62 5.01 1.99 23.86
CA ASN A 62 5.19 0.73 24.57
C ASN A 62 6.54 0.07 24.27
N ALA A 63 7.05 0.18 23.04
CA ALA A 63 8.39 -0.29 22.71
C ALA A 63 9.47 0.47 23.49
N LEU A 64 9.35 1.80 23.56
CA LEU A 64 10.28 2.64 24.31
C LEU A 64 10.26 2.32 25.81
N LYS A 65 9.08 2.16 26.42
CA LYS A 65 8.95 1.76 27.83
C LYS A 65 9.72 0.47 28.13
N ARG A 66 9.53 -0.56 27.29
CA ARG A 66 10.26 -1.84 27.42
C ARG A 66 11.78 -1.68 27.33
N CYS A 67 12.26 -0.84 26.41
CA CYS A 67 13.70 -0.60 26.25
C CYS A 67 14.30 0.19 27.43
N CYS A 68 13.51 1.05 28.08
CA CYS A 68 13.96 1.88 29.20
C CYS A 68 13.80 1.22 30.58
N GLY A 69 13.28 -0.01 30.66
CA GLY A 69 13.17 -0.75 31.92
C GLY A 69 12.16 -0.21 32.92
N ALA A 70 11.15 0.53 32.45
CA ALA A 70 10.01 0.99 33.24
C ALA A 70 8.77 0.12 33.01
#